data_AF-A0A8T5LDY3-F1
#
_entry.id   AF-A0A8T5LDY3-F1
#
_cell.length_a   1.000
_cell.length_b   1.000
_cell.length_c   1.000
_cell.angle_alpha   90.00
_cell.angle_beta   90.00
_cell.angle_gamma   90.00
#
_symmetry.space_group_name_H-M   'P 1'
#
loop_
_entity.id
_entity.type
_entity.pdbx_description
1 polymer ?
#
loop_
_entity_poly.entity_id
_entity_poly.type
_entity_poly.pdbx_seq_one_letter_code
_entity_poly.pdbx_strand_id
1 'polypeptide(L)'
;MVNGSRLDKKIIQKMRQLRKRGYSYKYIASSLKVNYCTVLYHLNEKHRERVKKFGRLRKYTPERKEYFREYMNTRYKKDPKFREKIKKRSRSYKRKQISMKRRKNENN
;
A
#
# COMPACT_ATOMS: atom_id res chain seq x y z
N MET A 1 15.00 -9.66 2.77
CA MET A 1 13.53 -9.39 2.78
C MET A 1 12.92 -10.12 1.60
N VAL A 2 11.93 -10.99 1.81
CA VAL A 2 11.35 -11.80 0.72
C VAL A 2 10.42 -10.92 -0.11
N ASN A 3 10.89 -10.55 -1.31
CA ASN A 3 10.18 -9.71 -2.27
C ASN A 3 9.23 -10.56 -3.13
N GLY A 4 7.92 -10.34 -3.00
CA GLY A 4 6.91 -10.62 -4.05
C GLY A 4 6.71 -12.06 -4.54
N SER A 5 7.58 -13.01 -4.19
CA SER A 5 7.49 -14.40 -4.60
C SER A 5 6.50 -15.15 -3.70
N ARG A 6 5.52 -15.79 -4.33
CA ARG A 6 4.57 -16.78 -3.79
C ARG A 6 5.10 -17.41 -2.49
N LEU A 7 4.52 -17.02 -1.36
CA LEU A 7 4.96 -17.51 -0.05
C LEU A 7 4.90 -19.04 -0.04
N ASP A 8 5.96 -19.68 0.46
CA ASP A 8 5.99 -21.14 0.56
C ASP A 8 4.78 -21.63 1.39
N LYS A 9 4.13 -22.68 0.90
CA LYS A 9 2.96 -23.31 1.54
C LYS A 9 3.30 -23.72 2.99
N LYS A 10 4.54 -24.15 3.25
CA LYS A 10 5.00 -24.51 4.61
C LYS A 10 4.97 -23.31 5.56
N ILE A 11 5.35 -22.12 5.08
CA ILE A 11 5.32 -20.89 5.90
C ILE A 11 3.87 -20.52 6.22
N ILE A 12 2.96 -20.61 5.24
CA ILE A 12 1.53 -20.34 5.45
C ILE A 12 0.93 -21.32 6.47
N GLN A 13 1.32 -22.59 6.42
CA GLN A 13 0.87 -23.59 7.38
C GLN A 13 1.36 -23.28 8.80
N LYS A 14 2.65 -22.92 8.95
CA LYS A 14 3.22 -22.46 10.23
C LYS A 14 2.50 -21.22 10.77
N MET A 15 2.16 -20.25 9.93
CA MET A 15 1.34 -19.09 10.33
C MET A 15 0.01 -19.51 10.95
N ARG A 16 -0.70 -20.46 10.29
CA ARG A 16 -2.00 -20.95 10.78
C ARG A 16 -1.87 -21.69 12.10
N GLN A 17 -0.85 -22.53 12.25
CA GLN A 17 -0.58 -23.25 13.50
C GLN A 17 -0.30 -22.28 14.65
N LEU A 18 0.59 -21.30 14.46
CA LEU A 18 0.86 -20.29 15.48
C LEU A 18 -0.40 -19.48 15.83
N ARG A 19 -1.23 -19.16 14.82
CA ARG A 19 -2.48 -18.44 15.10
C ARG A 19 -3.48 -19.27 15.89
N LYS A 20 -3.61 -20.57 15.60
CA LYS A 20 -4.43 -21.50 16.38
C LYS A 20 -3.97 -21.61 17.83
N ARG A 21 -2.66 -21.49 18.09
CA ARG A 21 -2.07 -21.44 19.44
C ARG A 21 -2.27 -20.10 20.17
N GLY A 22 -3.01 -19.15 19.59
CA GLY A 22 -3.31 -17.86 20.22
C GLY A 22 -2.29 -16.74 19.98
N TYR A 23 -1.18 -17.01 19.29
CA TYR A 23 -0.16 -15.98 19.06
C TYR A 23 -0.69 -14.79 18.23
N SER A 24 -0.18 -13.60 18.56
CA SER A 24 -0.53 -12.36 17.87
C SER A 24 0.07 -12.30 16.46
N TYR A 25 -0.56 -11.57 15.54
CA TYR A 25 -0.05 -11.42 14.18
C TYR A 25 1.35 -10.77 14.13
N LYS A 26 1.66 -9.85 15.06
CA LYS A 26 2.98 -9.22 15.20
C LYS A 26 4.05 -10.24 15.60
N TYR A 27 3.72 -11.11 16.55
CA TYR A 27 4.61 -12.18 16.97
C TYR A 27 4.87 -13.14 15.81
N ILE A 28 3.82 -13.62 15.14
CA ILE A 28 3.94 -14.52 13.98
C ILE A 28 4.82 -13.91 12.89
N ALA A 29 4.66 -12.62 12.60
CA ALA A 29 5.48 -11.91 11.63
C ALA A 29 6.97 -11.91 12.01
N SER A 30 7.25 -11.62 13.27
CA SER A 30 8.62 -11.58 13.82
C SER A 30 9.26 -12.96 13.83
N SER A 31 8.55 -13.98 14.35
CA SER A 31 9.04 -15.36 14.46
C SER A 31 9.33 -16.00 13.09
N LEU A 32 8.50 -15.71 12.08
CA LEU A 32 8.67 -16.25 10.73
C LEU A 32 9.50 -15.33 9.80
N LYS A 33 10.00 -14.19 10.32
CA LYS A 33 10.74 -13.18 9.55
C LYS A 33 10.02 -12.73 8.26
N VAL A 34 8.71 -12.52 8.37
CA VAL A 34 7.83 -12.09 7.27
C VAL A 34 7.19 -10.74 7.58
N ASN A 35 6.73 -10.04 6.55
CA ASN A 35 6.03 -8.77 6.74
C ASN A 35 4.68 -9.00 7.45
N TYR A 36 4.35 -8.12 8.39
CA TYR A 36 3.06 -8.10 9.10
C TYR A 36 1.86 -8.09 8.16
N CYS A 37 1.91 -7.32 7.07
CA CYS A 37 0.83 -7.27 6.08
C CYS A 37 0.64 -8.62 5.38
N THR A 38 1.71 -9.38 5.17
CA THR A 38 1.64 -10.73 4.62
C THR A 38 0.91 -11.67 5.59
N VAL A 39 1.24 -11.61 6.88
CA VAL A 39 0.54 -12.39 7.91
C VAL A 39 -0.95 -12.06 7.93
N LEU A 40 -1.30 -10.76 7.94
CA LEU A 40 -2.70 -10.33 7.88
C LEU A 40 -3.40 -10.81 6.62
N TYR A 41 -2.77 -10.70 5.46
CA TYR A 41 -3.33 -11.17 4.20
C TYR A 41 -3.65 -12.67 4.26
N HIS A 42 -2.81 -13.47 4.89
CA HIS A 42 -2.99 -14.92 4.95
C HIS A 42 -3.91 -15.41 6.08
N LEU A 43 -3.99 -14.70 7.20
CA LEU A 43 -4.71 -15.13 8.40
C LEU A 43 -5.96 -14.32 8.74
N ASN A 44 -6.19 -13.18 8.08
CA ASN A 44 -7.36 -12.33 8.32
C ASN A 44 -8.14 -12.15 7.02
N GLU A 45 -9.29 -12.80 6.93
CA GLU A 45 -10.15 -12.79 5.75
C GLU A 45 -10.68 -11.40 5.42
N LYS A 46 -11.18 -10.65 6.41
CA LYS A 46 -11.65 -9.28 6.23
C LYS A 46 -10.56 -8.38 5.65
N HIS A 47 -9.32 -8.53 6.12
CA HIS A 47 -8.17 -7.81 5.56
C HIS A 47 -7.88 -8.26 4.13
N ARG A 48 -7.87 -9.56 3.87
CA ARG A 48 -7.65 -10.13 2.52
C ARG A 48 -8.67 -9.62 1.52
N GLU A 49 -9.95 -9.63 1.86
CA GLU A 49 -11.03 -9.14 0.97
C GLU A 49 -10.92 -7.64 0.74
N ARG A 50 -10.56 -6.87 1.77
CA ARG A 50 -10.25 -5.45 1.62
C ARG A 50 -9.10 -5.23 0.64
N VAL A 51 -8.01 -5.98 0.78
CA VAL A 51 -6.86 -5.88 -0.13
C VAL A 51 -7.23 -6.29 -1.55
N LYS A 52 -8.01 -7.36 -1.75
CA LYS A 52 -8.52 -7.78 -3.07
C LYS A 52 -9.41 -6.70 -3.68
N LYS A 53 -10.33 -6.11 -2.91
CA LYS A 53 -11.20 -5.01 -3.35
C LYS A 53 -10.38 -3.81 -3.80
N PHE A 54 -9.44 -3.34 -2.98
CA PHE A 54 -8.57 -2.22 -3.37
C PHE A 54 -7.62 -2.56 -4.53
N GLY A 55 -7.10 -3.78 -4.58
CA GLY A 55 -6.29 -4.25 -5.70
C GLY A 55 -7.07 -4.28 -7.02
N ARG A 56 -8.34 -4.70 -6.98
CA ARG A 56 -9.28 -4.63 -8.12
C ARG A 56 -9.58 -3.19 -8.51
N LEU A 57 -9.85 -2.30 -7.54
CA LEU A 57 -10.06 -0.87 -7.79
C LEU A 57 -8.81 -0.16 -8.34
N ARG A 58 -7.62 -0.68 -8.04
CA ARG A 58 -6.34 -0.17 -8.53
C ARG A 58 -5.92 -0.78 -9.86
N LYS A 59 -6.72 -1.69 -10.45
CA LYS A 59 -6.52 -2.07 -11.85
C LYS A 59 -6.74 -0.82 -12.69
N TYR A 60 -5.64 -0.32 -13.26
CA TYR A 60 -5.67 0.71 -14.28
C TYR A 60 -6.51 0.18 -15.45
N THR A 61 -7.74 0.68 -15.61
CA THR A 61 -8.51 0.42 -16.82
C THR A 61 -7.72 0.93 -18.03
N PRO A 62 -7.81 0.27 -19.20
CA PRO A 62 -7.17 0.76 -20.42
C PRO A 62 -7.48 2.24 -20.66
N GLU A 63 -8.75 2.64 -20.51
CA GLU A 63 -9.23 4.02 -20.59
C GLU A 63 -8.48 4.96 -19.64
N ARG A 64 -8.27 4.54 -18.38
CA ARG A 64 -7.53 5.37 -17.41
C ARG A 64 -6.06 5.49 -17.79
N LYS A 65 -5.43 4.44 -18.35
CA LYS A 65 -4.06 4.51 -18.87
C LYS A 65 -3.96 5.50 -20.01
N GLU A 66 -4.93 5.45 -20.92
CA GLU A 66 -5.02 6.32 -22.09
C GLU A 66 -5.23 7.78 -21.70
N TYR A 67 -6.20 8.06 -20.82
CA TYR A 67 -6.40 9.38 -20.24
C TYR A 67 -5.12 9.93 -19.61
N PHE A 68 -4.39 9.12 -18.82
CA PHE A 68 -3.14 9.57 -18.22
C PHE A 68 -2.04 9.81 -19.27
N ARG A 69 -1.96 9.00 -20.33
CA ARG A 69 -1.02 9.22 -21.44
C ARG A 69 -1.33 10.53 -22.16
N GLU A 70 -2.59 10.75 -22.51
CA GLU A 70 -3.04 11.98 -23.15
C GLU A 70 -2.77 13.20 -22.26
N TYR A 71 -3.20 13.16 -20.99
CA TYR A 71 -2.95 14.21 -20.00
C TYR A 71 -1.46 14.57 -19.89
N MET A 72 -0.59 13.56 -19.87
CA MET A 72 0.85 13.77 -19.80
C MET A 72 1.41 14.40 -21.07
N ASN A 73 0.94 13.98 -22.24
CA ASN A 73 1.45 14.43 -23.54
C ASN A 73 0.88 15.78 -24.00
N THR A 74 -0.34 16.13 -23.61
CA THR A 74 -0.98 17.40 -24.01
C THR A 74 -0.76 18.47 -22.95
N ARG A 75 -1.27 18.28 -21.73
CA ARG A 75 -1.41 19.36 -20.74
C ARG A 75 -0.21 19.50 -19.82
N TYR A 76 0.39 18.38 -19.41
CA TYR A 76 1.49 18.41 -18.44
C TYR A 76 2.86 18.71 -19.05
N LYS A 77 3.14 18.20 -20.26
CA LYS A 77 4.41 18.44 -20.97
C LYS A 77 4.42 19.75 -21.76
N LYS A 78 3.31 20.12 -22.42
CA LYS A 78 3.28 21.30 -23.31
C LYS A 78 3.08 22.63 -22.59
N ASP A 79 2.49 22.64 -21.39
CA ASP A 79 2.29 23.87 -20.59
C ASP A 79 3.16 23.86 -19.32
N PRO A 80 4.30 24.56 -19.32
CA PRO A 80 5.18 24.67 -18.15
C PRO A 80 4.53 25.32 -16.93
N LYS A 81 3.63 26.29 -17.14
CA LYS A 81 2.94 27.02 -16.05
C LYS A 81 1.96 26.10 -15.34
N PHE A 82 1.19 25.32 -16.10
CA PHE A 82 0.32 24.29 -15.56
C PHE A 82 1.12 23.21 -14.82
N ARG A 83 2.24 22.75 -15.40
CA ARG A 83 3.15 21.78 -14.76
C ARG A 83 3.62 22.26 -13.38
N GLU A 84 4.05 23.51 -13.29
CA GLU A 84 4.54 24.08 -12.04
C GLU A 84 3.42 24.28 -11.01
N LYS A 85 2.21 24.64 -11.45
CA LYS A 85 1.01 24.70 -10.58
C LYS A 85 0.73 23.34 -9.93
N ILE A 86 0.77 22.25 -10.71
CA ILE A 86 0.57 20.89 -10.20
C ILE A 86 1.69 20.49 -9.21
N LYS A 87 2.96 20.81 -9.53
CA LYS A 87 4.08 20.56 -8.61
C LYS A 87 3.93 21.31 -7.29
N LYS A 88 3.55 22.60 -7.31
CA LYS A 88 3.30 23.39 -6.11
C LYS A 88 2.19 22.77 -5.25
N ARG A 89 1.07 22.36 -5.86
CA ARG A 89 -0.03 21.68 -5.16
C ARG A 89 0.43 20.37 -4.51
N SER A 90 1.20 19.56 -5.22
CA SER A 90 1.76 18.30 -4.70
C SER A 90 2.69 18.54 -3.49
N ARG A 91 3.59 19.52 -3.59
CA ARG A 91 4.47 19.93 -2.49
C ARG A 91 3.67 20.39 -1.26
N SER A 92 2.65 21.21 -1.46
CA SER A 92 1.76 21.69 -0.39
C SER A 92 1.05 20.53 0.33
N TYR A 93 0.47 19.60 -0.43
CA TYR A 93 -0.17 18.41 0.14
C TYR A 93 0.82 17.56 0.96
N LYS A 94 2.03 17.35 0.45
CA LYS A 94 3.08 16.61 1.17
C LYS A 94 3.46 17.29 2.50
N ARG A 95 3.60 18.61 2.50
CA ARG A 95 3.85 19.40 3.73
C ARG A 95 2.74 19.22 4.76
N LYS A 96 1.47 19.29 4.31
CA LYS A 96 0.30 19.05 5.18
C LYS A 96 0.30 17.64 5.78
N GLN A 97 0.66 16.62 5.00
CA GLN A 97 0.78 15.25 5.51
C GLN A 97 1.87 15.11 6.57
N ILE A 98 3.02 15.75 6.37
CA ILE A 98 4.12 15.75 7.35
C ILE A 98 3.69 16.45 8.65
N SER A 99 3.04 17.61 8.56
CA SER A 99 2.60 18.34 9.76
C SER A 99 1.54 17.58 10.55
N MET A 100 0.56 16.96 9.88
CA MET A 100 -0.42 16.09 10.55
C MET A 100 0.24 14.90 11.24
N LYS A 101 1.26 14.29 10.62
CA LYS A 101 2.00 13.19 11.23
C LYS A 101 2.78 13.62 12.47
N ARG A 102 3.40 14.80 12.47
CA ARG A 102 4.11 15.37 13.63
C ARG A 102 3.16 15.61 14.82
N ARG A 103 2.04 16.30 14.58
CA ARG A 103 1.00 16.54 15.61
C ARG A 103 0.48 15.25 16.25
N LYS A 104 0.30 14.20 15.45
CA LYS A 104 -0.14 12.89 15.95
C LYS A 104 0.91 12.21 16.85
N ASN A 105 2.19 12.45 16.61
CA ASN A 105 3.27 11.89 17.41
C ASN A 105 3.54 12.71 18.69
N GLU A 106 3.18 13.99 18.73
CA GLU A 106 3.30 14.86 19.92
C GLU A 106 2.16 14.62 20.93
N ASN A 107 1.02 14.08 20.48
CA ASN A 107 -0.16 13.78 21.32
C ASN A 107 -0.25 12.31 21.77
N ASN A 108 0.83 11.54 21.63
CA ASN A 108 0.94 10.12 21.98
C ASN A 108 2.16 9.91 22.87
#